data_AF-A0A1G9NNM6-F1
#
_entry.id   AF-A0A1G9NNM6-F1
#
_cell.length_a   1.000
_cell.length_b   1.000
_cell.length_c   1.000
_cell.angle_alpha   90.00
_cell.angle_beta   90.00
_cell.angle_gamma   90.00
#
_symmetry.space_group_name_H-M   'P 1'
#
loop_
_entity.id
_entity.type
_entity.pdbx_description
1 polymer ?
#
loop_
_entity_poly.entity_id
_entity_poly.type
_entity_poly.pdbx_seq_one_letter_code
_entity_poly.pdbx_strand_id
1 'polypeptide(L)'
;MKTGLPGVLSLLAICWVAASCDSGGTPETAAVALPRKLTSEQAGKLIRANMNESASRVSMDHLTDITSPDIWEQTGYQLFKNTEEASSRDTFAVSDGKAVQIGIGFGGYGVTSAVPYDVNKDGTTDIVYAYSFGSGIHRSVIAWLDLHDITEHIVPDKPAPTGFRQDDLILQAEEGNIAVYRIKGMGEGKVSSDVLRTYPTAKDIEDMTLVKEGELVWENSEFLNIPES
;
A
#
# COMPACT_ATOMS: atom_id res chain seq x y z
N MET A 1 -77.48 12.06 12.36
CA MET A 1 -76.53 12.33 11.25
C MET A 1 -76.33 11.02 10.49
N LYS A 2 -77.03 10.86 9.36
CA LYS A 2 -76.48 10.65 8.00
C LYS A 2 -75.58 9.41 7.89
N THR A 3 -76.14 8.26 7.45
CA THR A 3 -76.03 7.65 6.08
C THR A 3 -74.63 7.07 5.79
N GLY A 4 -74.38 5.86 5.30
CA GLY A 4 -75.19 4.77 4.75
C GLY A 4 -74.28 3.74 4.04
N LEU A 5 -74.88 2.59 3.68
CA LEU A 5 -74.56 1.56 2.68
C LEU A 5 -73.32 0.61 2.78
N PRO A 6 -73.45 -0.64 2.24
CA PRO A 6 -72.56 -1.78 2.43
C PRO A 6 -71.76 -2.20 1.18
N GLY A 7 -70.86 -3.19 1.36
CA GLY A 7 -70.48 -4.19 0.37
C GLY A 7 -69.25 -3.88 -0.49
N VAL A 8 -68.30 -4.83 -0.57
CA VAL A 8 -67.85 -5.48 -1.82
C VAL A 8 -67.02 -6.72 -1.47
N LEU A 9 -67.41 -7.84 -2.08
CA LEU A 9 -66.73 -9.13 -2.20
C LEU A 9 -65.47 -9.00 -3.08
N SER A 10 -64.40 -9.71 -2.77
CA SER A 10 -63.49 -10.27 -3.79
C SER A 10 -62.66 -11.42 -3.23
N LEU A 11 -63.06 -12.64 -3.61
CA LEU A 11 -62.22 -13.83 -3.72
C LEU A 11 -61.38 -13.72 -5.00
N LEU A 12 -60.08 -13.99 -4.95
CA LEU A 12 -59.27 -14.56 -6.05
C LEU A 12 -57.92 -15.00 -5.44
N ALA A 13 -57.70 -16.28 -5.18
CA ALA A 13 -57.27 -17.33 -6.11
C ALA A 13 -55.75 -17.35 -6.37
N ILE A 14 -55.10 -18.28 -5.68
CA ILE A 14 -54.01 -19.18 -6.07
C ILE A 14 -53.28 -18.85 -7.39
N CYS A 15 -51.95 -18.72 -7.29
CA CYS A 15 -51.01 -19.35 -8.22
C CYS A 15 -49.75 -19.78 -7.48
N TRP A 16 -49.68 -21.07 -7.14
CA TRP A 16 -48.41 -21.75 -6.92
C TRP A 16 -47.65 -21.78 -8.24
N VAL A 17 -46.41 -21.31 -8.25
CA VAL A 17 -45.45 -21.70 -9.28
C VAL A 17 -44.40 -22.56 -8.59
N ALA A 18 -44.54 -23.87 -8.76
CA ALA A 18 -43.42 -24.77 -8.62
C ALA A 18 -42.61 -24.71 -9.91
N ALA A 19 -41.38 -24.22 -9.83
CA ALA A 19 -40.34 -24.50 -10.81
C ALA A 19 -39.30 -25.39 -10.10
N SER A 20 -39.28 -26.64 -10.52
CA SER A 20 -38.28 -27.66 -10.20
C SER A 20 -37.12 -27.58 -11.18
N CYS A 21 -35.97 -28.12 -10.74
CA CYS A 21 -34.76 -28.45 -11.49
C CYS A 21 -33.80 -27.27 -11.69
N ASP A 22 -32.66 -27.26 -11.00
CA ASP A 22 -31.45 -28.08 -11.24
C ASP A 22 -30.41 -27.18 -11.91
N SER A 23 -29.49 -26.68 -11.09
CA SER A 23 -28.09 -26.44 -11.45
C SER A 23 -27.41 -25.90 -10.20
N GLY A 24 -26.52 -26.72 -9.63
CA GLY A 24 -25.55 -26.24 -8.66
C GLY A 24 -24.67 -25.19 -9.30
N GLY A 25 -25.03 -23.92 -9.10
CA GLY A 25 -24.11 -22.82 -9.27
C GLY A 25 -23.33 -22.67 -7.99
N THR A 26 -22.10 -23.19 -7.95
CA THR A 26 -21.05 -22.62 -7.12
C THR A 26 -21.09 -21.10 -7.36
N PRO A 27 -21.02 -20.22 -6.35
CA PRO A 27 -20.87 -18.81 -6.61
C PRO A 27 -19.52 -18.68 -7.32
N GLU A 28 -19.57 -18.45 -8.63
CA GLU A 28 -18.42 -18.04 -9.41
C GLU A 28 -18.05 -16.68 -8.83
N THR A 29 -17.06 -16.69 -7.93
CA THR A 29 -16.40 -15.51 -7.42
C THR A 29 -15.97 -14.73 -8.64
N ALA A 30 -16.73 -13.70 -9.00
CA ALA A 30 -16.38 -12.81 -10.09
C ALA A 30 -15.04 -12.19 -9.72
N ALA A 31 -13.97 -12.70 -10.33
CA ALA A 31 -12.65 -12.12 -10.20
C ALA A 31 -12.78 -10.66 -10.66
N VAL A 32 -12.69 -9.73 -9.72
CA VAL A 32 -12.71 -8.30 -10.03
C VAL A 32 -11.51 -8.07 -10.94
N ALA A 33 -11.76 -7.68 -12.19
CA ALA A 33 -10.68 -7.44 -13.14
C ALA A 33 -9.80 -6.31 -12.61
N LEU A 34 -8.48 -6.52 -12.61
CA LEU A 34 -7.53 -5.48 -12.22
C LEU A 34 -7.75 -4.22 -13.08
N PRO A 35 -7.62 -3.02 -12.49
CA PRO A 35 -7.73 -1.79 -13.23
C PRO A 35 -6.66 -1.74 -14.33
N ARG A 36 -6.83 -0.86 -15.31
CA ARG A 36 -5.79 -0.65 -16.32
C ARG A 36 -4.62 0.11 -15.69
N LYS A 37 -3.39 -0.39 -15.88
CA LYS A 37 -2.17 0.37 -15.52
C LYS A 37 -2.12 1.73 -16.22
N LEU A 38 -1.84 2.76 -15.45
CA LEU A 38 -1.58 4.13 -15.88
C LEU A 38 -0.12 4.30 -16.31
N THR A 39 0.10 5.20 -17.27
CA THR A 39 1.45 5.74 -17.54
C THR A 39 1.83 6.78 -16.48
N SER A 40 3.13 7.11 -16.36
CA SER A 40 3.60 8.18 -15.47
C SER A 40 2.89 9.52 -15.71
N GLU A 41 2.59 9.87 -16.97
CA GLU A 41 1.87 11.10 -17.31
C GLU A 41 0.42 11.06 -16.80
N GLN A 42 -0.26 9.92 -16.95
CA GLN A 42 -1.63 9.72 -16.47
C GLN A 42 -1.67 9.75 -14.94
N ALA A 43 -0.75 9.07 -14.27
CA ALA A 43 -0.62 9.08 -12.82
C ALA A 43 -0.33 10.50 -12.30
N GLY A 44 0.60 11.23 -12.91
CA GLY A 44 0.92 12.61 -12.52
C GLY A 44 -0.26 13.57 -12.68
N LYS A 45 -1.10 13.40 -13.72
CA LYS A 45 -2.37 14.15 -13.84
C LYS A 45 -3.34 13.81 -12.71
N LEU A 46 -3.46 12.52 -12.38
CA LEU A 46 -4.37 12.06 -11.32
C LEU A 46 -3.92 12.53 -9.93
N ILE A 47 -2.63 12.43 -9.61
CA ILE A 47 -2.05 12.91 -8.35
C ILE A 47 -2.33 14.41 -8.17
N ARG A 48 -2.06 15.23 -9.20
CA ARG A 48 -2.37 16.67 -9.17
C ARG A 48 -3.85 16.97 -8.95
N ALA A 49 -4.75 16.15 -9.47
CA ALA A 49 -6.19 16.32 -9.29
C ALA A 49 -6.68 15.92 -7.88
N ASN A 50 -5.98 15.00 -7.20
CA ASN A 50 -6.34 14.51 -5.87
C ASN A 50 -5.70 15.33 -4.73
N MET A 51 -4.61 16.06 -4.99
CA MET A 51 -3.95 16.88 -3.97
C MET A 51 -4.54 18.30 -3.92
N ASN A 52 -4.93 18.75 -2.73
CA ASN A 52 -5.27 20.15 -2.49
C ASN A 52 -4.04 21.06 -2.77
N GLU A 53 -4.28 22.32 -3.18
CA GLU A 53 -3.28 23.30 -3.65
C GLU A 53 -2.01 23.46 -2.77
N SER A 54 -2.03 23.01 -1.51
CA SER A 54 -0.90 23.02 -0.59
C SER A 54 0.27 22.10 -1.00
N ALA A 55 0.05 21.15 -1.93
CA ALA A 55 1.08 20.23 -2.43
C ALA A 55 1.87 20.76 -3.64
N SER A 56 1.69 22.02 -4.04
CA SER A 56 2.16 22.60 -5.32
C SER A 56 3.69 22.76 -5.49
N ARG A 57 4.53 22.11 -4.69
CA ARG A 57 5.99 22.30 -4.74
C ARG A 57 6.76 21.11 -5.31
N VAL A 58 6.13 19.94 -5.44
CA VAL A 58 6.77 18.73 -5.97
C VAL A 58 6.37 18.57 -7.43
N SER A 59 7.37 18.44 -8.31
CA SER A 59 7.11 18.21 -9.74
C SER A 59 6.55 16.81 -9.95
N MET A 60 5.37 16.72 -10.57
CA MET A 60 4.76 15.43 -10.95
C MET A 60 5.09 15.02 -12.39
N ASP A 61 6.08 15.69 -12.99
CA ASP A 61 6.46 15.47 -14.39
C ASP A 61 7.50 14.33 -14.54
N HIS A 62 8.07 13.87 -13.42
CA HIS A 62 9.13 12.87 -13.38
C HIS A 62 8.83 11.73 -12.41
N LEU A 63 7.69 11.08 -12.62
CA LEU A 63 7.28 9.90 -11.87
C LEU A 63 7.77 8.62 -12.55
N THR A 64 8.43 7.76 -11.77
CA THR A 64 8.83 6.42 -12.17
C THR A 64 7.86 5.42 -11.56
N ASP A 65 7.33 4.49 -12.36
CA ASP A 65 6.54 3.36 -11.87
C ASP A 65 7.50 2.36 -11.19
N ILE A 66 7.35 2.19 -9.88
CA ILE A 66 8.16 1.30 -9.03
C ILE A 66 7.35 0.07 -8.58
N THR A 67 6.20 -0.19 -9.19
CA THR A 67 5.28 -1.26 -8.78
C THR A 67 5.87 -2.63 -9.08
N SER A 68 6.05 -3.45 -8.05
CA SER A 68 6.38 -4.87 -8.26
C SER A 68 5.17 -5.64 -8.83
N PRO A 69 5.39 -6.77 -9.53
CA PRO A 69 4.30 -7.64 -9.97
C PRO A 69 3.37 -8.03 -8.82
N ASP A 70 3.92 -8.42 -7.67
CA ASP A 70 3.13 -8.88 -6.52
C ASP A 70 2.21 -7.80 -5.96
N ILE A 71 2.70 -6.55 -5.83
CA ILE A 71 1.85 -5.42 -5.39
C ILE A 71 0.72 -5.23 -6.40
N TRP A 72 1.04 -5.19 -7.69
CA TRP A 72 0.02 -4.98 -8.71
C TRP A 72 -1.04 -6.08 -8.72
N GLU A 73 -0.63 -7.33 -8.67
CA GLU A 73 -1.52 -8.48 -8.77
C GLU A 73 -2.41 -8.65 -7.53
N GLN A 74 -1.89 -8.34 -6.35
CA GLN A 74 -2.61 -8.54 -5.09
C GLN A 74 -3.42 -7.33 -4.64
N THR A 75 -3.02 -6.10 -5.03
CA THR A 75 -3.66 -4.87 -4.56
C THR A 75 -4.37 -4.09 -5.68
N GLY A 76 -3.93 -4.24 -6.93
CA GLY A 76 -4.39 -3.41 -8.04
C GLY A 76 -3.92 -1.95 -7.96
N TYR A 77 -3.00 -1.61 -7.07
CA TYR A 77 -2.37 -0.29 -6.98
C TYR A 77 -1.04 -0.25 -7.74
N GLN A 78 -0.77 0.90 -8.37
CA GLN A 78 0.56 1.25 -8.85
C GLN A 78 1.23 2.22 -7.88
N LEU A 79 2.53 2.02 -7.69
CA LEU A 79 3.39 2.88 -6.92
C LEU A 79 4.22 3.76 -7.87
N PHE A 80 4.11 5.07 -7.71
CA PHE A 80 4.87 6.06 -8.49
C PHE A 80 5.78 6.86 -7.58
N LYS A 81 7.07 6.92 -7.91
CA LYS A 81 8.07 7.65 -7.13
C LYS A 81 8.66 8.80 -7.93
N ASN A 82 8.88 9.94 -7.28
CA ASN A 82 9.70 11.01 -7.84
C ASN A 82 11.19 10.67 -7.70
N THR A 83 11.85 10.41 -8.83
CA THR A 83 13.27 10.01 -8.86
C THR A 83 14.22 11.14 -9.23
N GLU A 84 13.71 12.23 -9.82
CA GLU A 84 14.51 13.34 -10.34
C GLU A 84 14.60 14.52 -9.38
N GLU A 85 13.60 14.70 -8.50
CA GLU A 85 13.59 15.82 -7.56
C GLU A 85 14.46 15.52 -6.33
N ALA A 86 15.63 16.14 -6.27
CA ALA A 86 16.59 15.92 -5.19
C ALA A 86 16.07 16.33 -3.80
N SER A 87 15.10 17.25 -3.72
CA SER A 87 14.51 17.73 -2.46
C SER A 87 13.44 16.80 -1.90
N SER A 88 12.70 16.09 -2.76
CA SER A 88 11.59 15.24 -2.33
C SER A 88 11.42 14.03 -3.24
N ARG A 89 11.70 12.85 -2.69
CA ARG A 89 11.51 11.55 -3.37
C ARG A 89 10.19 10.89 -3.01
N ASP A 90 9.14 11.70 -2.95
CA ASP A 90 7.82 11.26 -2.53
C ASP A 90 7.31 10.10 -3.40
N THR A 91 6.55 9.22 -2.78
CA THR A 91 5.93 8.07 -3.43
C THR A 91 4.42 8.17 -3.33
N PHE A 92 3.71 7.70 -4.34
CA PHE A 92 2.27 7.77 -4.45
C PHE A 92 1.71 6.40 -4.78
N ALA A 93 0.72 5.96 -4.02
CA ALA A 93 -0.09 4.80 -4.35
C ALA A 93 -1.31 5.27 -5.17
N VAL A 94 -1.49 4.67 -6.34
CA VAL A 94 -2.47 5.11 -7.34
C VAL A 94 -3.31 3.93 -7.81
N SER A 95 -4.63 4.06 -7.72
CA SER A 95 -5.59 3.09 -8.26
C SER A 95 -6.89 3.80 -8.63
N ASP A 96 -7.52 3.36 -9.71
CA ASP A 96 -8.79 3.83 -10.29
C ASP A 96 -9.36 5.15 -9.72
N GLY A 97 -8.84 6.28 -10.22
CA GLY A 97 -9.34 7.61 -9.88
C GLY A 97 -8.86 8.18 -8.54
N LYS A 98 -8.13 7.41 -7.73
CA LYS A 98 -7.56 7.83 -6.45
C LYS A 98 -6.03 7.82 -6.50
N ALA A 99 -5.44 8.77 -5.78
CA ALA A 99 -4.01 8.82 -5.52
C ALA A 99 -3.77 9.31 -4.09
N VAL A 100 -2.91 8.62 -3.35
CA VAL A 100 -2.50 8.98 -1.99
C VAL A 100 -0.98 9.02 -1.91
N GLN A 101 -0.43 10.02 -1.22
CA GLN A 101 0.99 10.07 -0.93
C GLN A 101 1.30 9.07 0.19
N ILE A 102 2.35 8.28 0.01
CA ILE A 102 2.89 7.36 1.02
C ILE A 102 4.37 7.66 1.24
N GLY A 103 4.85 7.47 2.48
CA GLY A 103 6.28 7.51 2.79
C GLY A 103 6.97 8.79 2.34
N ILE A 104 6.85 9.84 3.15
CA ILE A 104 7.45 11.16 2.91
C ILE A 104 8.92 11.02 2.46
N GLY A 105 9.28 11.64 1.34
CA GLY A 105 10.62 11.56 0.75
C GLY A 105 11.49 12.79 0.96
N PHE A 106 11.03 13.79 1.71
CA PHE A 106 11.72 15.06 1.89
C PHE A 106 13.12 14.87 2.52
N GLY A 107 14.18 15.21 1.76
CA GLY A 107 15.57 15.11 2.21
C GLY A 107 16.13 13.70 2.40
N GLY A 108 15.35 12.64 2.13
CA GLY A 108 15.78 11.25 2.22
C GLY A 108 15.60 10.51 0.89
N TYR A 109 15.35 9.20 0.97
CA TYR A 109 15.14 8.36 -0.20
C TYR A 109 13.67 8.11 -0.53
N GLY A 110 12.72 8.55 0.31
CA GLY A 110 11.31 8.16 0.16
C GLY A 110 11.15 6.67 0.39
N VAL A 111 10.15 6.04 -0.23
CA VAL A 111 9.96 4.58 -0.13
C VAL A 111 11.17 3.84 -0.70
N THR A 112 11.75 2.94 0.09
CA THR A 112 12.94 2.13 -0.25
C THR A 112 12.60 0.68 -0.56
N SER A 113 11.48 0.19 -0.05
CA SER A 113 10.94 -1.14 -0.34
C SER A 113 9.45 -1.19 0.01
N ALA A 114 8.70 -2.03 -0.69
CA ALA A 114 7.29 -2.27 -0.44
C ALA A 114 6.93 -3.73 -0.75
N VAL A 115 6.02 -4.30 0.04
CA VAL A 115 5.51 -5.67 -0.08
C VAL A 115 4.00 -5.71 0.15
N PRO A 116 3.25 -6.55 -0.58
CA PRO A 116 1.83 -6.75 -0.32
C PRO A 116 1.62 -7.67 0.89
N TYR A 117 0.68 -7.33 1.78
CA TYR A 117 0.38 -8.15 2.96
C TYR A 117 -0.99 -7.78 3.57
N ASP A 118 -1.82 -8.76 3.92
CA ASP A 118 -3.07 -8.54 4.68
C ASP A 118 -2.72 -8.34 6.16
N VAL A 119 -2.54 -7.08 6.57
CA VAL A 119 -1.98 -6.73 7.89
C VAL A 119 -2.99 -7.01 9.00
N ASN A 120 -4.21 -6.49 8.82
CA ASN A 120 -5.27 -6.51 9.83
C ASN A 120 -6.16 -7.78 9.74
N LYS A 121 -5.91 -8.67 8.77
CA LYS A 121 -6.65 -9.92 8.50
C LYS A 121 -8.10 -9.69 8.12
N ASP A 122 -8.40 -8.55 7.50
CA ASP A 122 -9.75 -8.24 6.99
C ASP A 122 -10.02 -8.84 5.61
N GLY A 123 -9.00 -9.45 4.99
CA GLY A 123 -9.06 -10.06 3.66
C GLY A 123 -8.69 -9.12 2.52
N THR A 124 -8.36 -7.86 2.83
CA THR A 124 -7.78 -6.89 1.91
C THR A 124 -6.26 -6.99 2.01
N THR A 125 -5.59 -7.21 0.87
CA THR A 125 -4.13 -7.13 0.85
C THR A 125 -3.69 -5.68 0.86
N ASP A 126 -2.98 -5.25 1.89
CA ASP A 126 -2.44 -3.90 2.05
C ASP A 126 -1.05 -3.74 1.43
N ILE A 127 -0.51 -2.52 1.49
CA ILE A 127 0.87 -2.22 1.08
C ILE A 127 1.69 -1.88 2.31
N VAL A 128 2.62 -2.75 2.69
CA VAL A 128 3.61 -2.50 3.75
C VAL A 128 4.89 -1.99 3.12
N TYR A 129 5.46 -0.91 3.64
CA TYR A 129 6.65 -0.28 3.06
C TYR A 129 7.57 0.30 4.11
N ALA A 130 8.85 0.37 3.74
CA ALA A 130 9.83 1.17 4.45
C ALA A 130 10.15 2.43 3.64
N TYR A 131 10.36 3.54 4.33
CA TYR A 131 10.72 4.81 3.71
C TYR A 131 11.69 5.62 4.57
N SER A 132 12.42 6.54 3.94
CA SER A 132 13.35 7.42 4.65
C SER A 132 13.28 8.89 4.24
N PHE A 133 13.53 9.76 5.23
CA PHE A 133 13.44 11.21 5.12
C PHE A 133 14.41 11.93 6.08
N GLY A 134 14.58 13.23 5.86
CA GLY A 134 15.28 14.13 6.77
C GLY A 134 16.43 14.89 6.11
N SER A 135 16.30 16.23 6.01
CA SER A 135 17.34 17.12 5.51
C SER A 135 18.42 17.42 6.57
N GLY A 136 19.13 16.39 7.03
CA GLY A 136 20.25 16.50 7.97
C GLY A 136 20.34 15.33 8.95
N ILE A 137 19.23 15.00 9.63
CA ILE A 137 19.13 13.79 10.46
C ILE A 137 18.26 12.80 9.68
N HIS A 138 18.91 11.82 9.07
CA HIS A 138 18.25 10.74 8.33
C HIS A 138 17.38 9.91 9.29
N ARG A 139 16.19 9.55 8.84
CA ARG A 139 15.26 8.70 9.58
C ARG A 139 14.64 7.69 8.64
N SER A 140 14.52 6.46 9.11
CA SER A 140 13.83 5.38 8.41
C SER A 140 12.64 4.89 9.23
N VAL A 141 11.52 4.70 8.56
CA VAL A 141 10.24 4.32 9.17
C VAL A 141 9.64 3.17 8.37
N ILE A 142 8.93 2.29 9.07
CA ILE A 142 8.10 1.25 8.48
C ILE A 142 6.65 1.68 8.67
N ALA A 143 5.86 1.57 7.60
CA ALA A 143 4.45 1.89 7.62
C ALA A 143 3.69 0.90 6.74
N TRP A 144 2.37 0.92 6.84
CA TRP A 144 1.49 0.24 5.91
C TRP A 144 0.31 1.15 5.56
N LEU A 145 -0.15 1.04 4.32
CA LEU A 145 -1.34 1.72 3.84
C LEU A 145 -2.49 0.72 3.88
N ASP A 146 -3.44 0.92 4.80
CA ASP A 146 -4.69 0.18 4.85
C ASP A 146 -5.49 0.52 3.58
N LEU A 147 -5.69 -0.47 2.72
CA LEU A 147 -6.39 -0.27 1.45
C LEU A 147 -7.91 -0.34 1.58
N HIS A 148 -8.44 -0.79 2.72
CA HIS A 148 -9.86 -0.76 3.00
C HIS A 148 -10.37 0.68 3.16
N ASP A 149 -9.66 1.50 3.93
CA ASP A 149 -10.06 2.88 4.24
C ASP A 149 -9.10 3.98 3.73
N ILE A 150 -7.96 3.58 3.16
CA ILE A 150 -6.91 4.47 2.61
C ILE A 150 -6.24 5.28 3.71
N THR A 151 -5.81 4.61 4.79
CA THR A 151 -5.11 5.21 5.93
C THR A 151 -3.68 4.68 6.07
N GLU A 152 -2.71 5.58 6.25
CA GLU A 152 -1.34 5.20 6.59
C GLU A 152 -1.21 4.94 8.09
N HIS A 153 -0.62 3.80 8.44
CA HIS A 153 -0.32 3.38 9.79
C HIS A 153 1.18 3.17 9.96
N ILE A 154 1.80 3.87 10.91
CA ILE A 154 3.20 3.66 11.25
C ILE A 154 3.33 2.38 12.08
N VAL A 155 4.30 1.53 11.74
CA VAL A 155 4.65 0.31 12.47
C VAL A 155 5.68 0.64 13.55
N PRO A 156 5.33 0.56 14.85
CA PRO A 156 6.27 0.83 15.93
C PRO A 156 7.19 -0.37 16.20
N ASP A 157 8.38 -0.11 16.74
CA ASP A 157 9.26 -1.16 17.24
C ASP A 157 8.86 -1.59 18.66
N LYS A 158 9.02 -2.88 18.96
CA LYS A 158 8.87 -3.43 20.31
C LYS A 158 10.14 -4.22 20.70
N PRO A 159 10.89 -3.79 21.73
CA PRO A 159 10.65 -2.62 22.57
C PRO A 159 10.84 -1.30 21.81
N ALA A 160 10.20 -0.24 22.30
CA ALA A 160 10.36 1.10 21.73
C ALA A 160 11.86 1.50 21.73
N PRO A 161 12.36 2.09 20.63
CA PRO A 161 13.78 2.38 20.49
C PRO A 161 14.16 3.60 21.33
N THR A 162 15.43 3.70 21.71
CA THR A 162 15.97 4.87 22.42
C THR A 162 16.27 6.07 21.51
N GLY A 163 16.06 5.93 20.20
CA GLY A 163 16.36 6.94 19.20
C GLY A 163 15.74 6.61 17.84
N PHE A 164 16.01 7.45 16.84
CA PHE A 164 15.56 7.20 15.47
C PHE A 164 16.43 6.15 14.81
N ARG A 165 15.79 5.25 14.04
CA ARG A 165 16.48 4.42 13.07
C ARG A 165 17.07 5.31 11.97
N GLN A 166 18.37 5.17 11.70
CA GLN A 166 19.09 5.93 10.66
C GLN A 166 19.56 5.06 9.50
N ASP A 167 19.43 3.74 9.61
CA ASP A 167 19.72 2.82 8.51
C ASP A 167 18.52 2.71 7.59
N ASP A 168 18.74 2.73 6.27
CA ASP A 168 17.70 2.44 5.29
C ASP A 168 17.35 0.95 5.28
N LEU A 169 16.07 0.68 5.03
CA LEU A 169 15.50 -0.64 5.17
C LEU A 169 15.02 -1.24 3.85
N ILE A 170 15.16 -2.56 3.76
CA ILE A 170 14.55 -3.42 2.77
C ILE A 170 13.62 -4.39 3.48
N LEU A 171 12.35 -4.37 3.09
CA LEU A 171 11.35 -5.35 3.51
C LEU A 171 11.33 -6.52 2.51
N GLN A 172 11.21 -7.74 3.03
CA GLN A 172 10.99 -8.93 2.22
C GLN A 172 9.83 -9.73 2.79
N ALA A 173 8.88 -10.10 1.94
CA ALA A 173 7.83 -11.02 2.31
C ALA A 173 8.43 -12.44 2.44
N GLU A 174 8.22 -13.08 3.57
CA GLU A 174 8.60 -14.45 3.88
C GLU A 174 7.32 -15.27 4.16
N GLU A 175 7.42 -16.60 4.35
CA GLU A 175 6.25 -17.44 4.57
C GLU A 175 5.49 -17.07 5.87
N GLY A 176 4.48 -16.21 5.73
CA GLY A 176 3.56 -15.81 6.80
C GLY A 176 4.01 -14.61 7.64
N ASN A 177 5.08 -13.91 7.23
CA ASN A 177 5.65 -12.76 7.93
C ASN A 177 6.39 -11.83 6.95
N ILE A 178 6.83 -10.66 7.44
CA ILE A 178 7.70 -9.75 6.68
C ILE A 178 8.99 -9.57 7.46
N ALA A 179 10.11 -9.92 6.86
CA ALA A 179 11.42 -9.67 7.43
C ALA A 179 11.90 -8.25 7.12
N VAL A 180 12.54 -7.64 8.11
CA VAL A 180 13.10 -6.29 8.05
C VAL A 180 14.62 -6.40 7.97
N TYR A 181 15.21 -5.85 6.92
CA TYR A 181 16.65 -5.85 6.69
C TYR A 181 17.19 -4.44 6.64
N ARG A 182 18.36 -4.21 7.24
CA ARG A 182 19.18 -3.03 6.96
C ARG A 182 20.24 -3.31 5.90
N ILE A 183 20.63 -2.28 5.17
CA ILE A 183 21.67 -2.36 4.15
C ILE A 183 23.04 -2.14 4.80
N LYS A 184 23.89 -3.17 4.81
CA LYS A 184 25.22 -3.09 5.43
C LYS A 184 26.15 -2.19 4.60
N GLY A 185 26.80 -1.23 5.27
CA GLY A 185 27.85 -0.39 4.67
C GLY A 185 27.35 0.81 3.86
N MET A 186 26.06 1.17 3.97
CA MET A 186 25.46 2.31 3.27
C MET A 186 26.06 3.67 3.68
N GLY A 187 26.62 3.79 4.89
CA GLY A 187 27.40 4.95 5.34
C GLY A 187 28.91 4.87 5.07
N GLU A 188 29.40 3.72 4.57
CA GLU A 188 30.83 3.48 4.33
C GLU A 188 31.24 3.70 2.86
N GLY A 189 30.32 4.19 2.01
CA GLY A 189 30.54 4.40 0.57
C GLY A 189 30.63 3.11 -0.26
N LYS A 190 30.26 1.96 0.33
CA LYS A 190 30.32 0.63 -0.33
C LYS A 190 29.09 0.32 -1.18
N VAL A 191 27.97 1.01 -0.92
CA VAL A 191 26.73 0.90 -1.68
C VAL A 191 26.44 2.27 -2.26
N SER A 192 26.18 2.36 -3.56
CA SER A 192 25.76 3.62 -4.16
C SER A 192 24.38 3.99 -3.62
N SER A 193 24.24 5.19 -3.06
CA SER A 193 22.94 5.70 -2.62
C SER A 193 21.98 5.93 -3.78
N ASP A 194 22.47 5.99 -5.02
CA ASP A 194 21.64 6.17 -6.21
C ASP A 194 20.58 5.09 -6.37
N VAL A 195 20.88 3.86 -5.93
CA VAL A 195 19.94 2.74 -5.99
C VAL A 195 18.67 3.00 -5.16
N LEU A 196 18.82 3.66 -4.01
CA LEU A 196 17.67 4.04 -3.18
C LEU A 196 16.95 5.26 -3.75
N ARG A 197 17.65 6.14 -4.47
CA ARG A 197 17.03 7.29 -5.15
C ARG A 197 16.05 6.83 -6.22
N THR A 198 16.38 5.79 -6.97
CA THR A 198 15.57 5.26 -8.08
C THR A 198 14.68 4.08 -7.72
N TYR A 199 14.66 3.67 -6.44
CA TYR A 199 14.04 2.45 -5.92
C TYR A 199 14.80 1.17 -6.37
N PRO A 200 15.27 0.32 -5.43
CA PRO A 200 16.01 -0.89 -5.78
C PRO A 200 15.21 -1.89 -6.60
N THR A 201 15.83 -2.45 -7.63
CA THR A 201 15.31 -3.63 -8.33
C THR A 201 15.61 -4.91 -7.55
N ALA A 202 14.97 -6.03 -7.93
CA ALA A 202 15.29 -7.34 -7.34
C ALA A 202 16.79 -7.69 -7.47
N LYS A 203 17.40 -7.38 -8.62
CA LYS A 203 18.83 -7.59 -8.84
C LYS A 203 19.69 -6.72 -7.94
N ASP A 204 19.30 -5.46 -7.75
CA ASP A 204 20.02 -4.57 -6.83
C ASP A 204 20.00 -5.12 -5.41
N ILE A 205 18.84 -5.65 -4.97
CA ILE A 205 18.67 -6.27 -3.65
C ILE A 205 19.53 -7.54 -3.52
N GLU A 206 19.61 -8.37 -4.56
CA GLU A 206 20.51 -9.55 -4.60
C GLU A 206 21.99 -9.17 -4.45
N ASP A 207 22.39 -8.04 -5.02
CA ASP A 207 23.77 -7.52 -4.95
C ASP A 207 24.05 -6.79 -3.60
N MET A 208 23.02 -6.48 -2.81
CA MET A 208 23.17 -5.86 -1.49
C MET A 208 23.58 -6.87 -0.42
N THR A 209 24.45 -6.43 0.49
CA THR A 209 24.66 -7.17 1.75
C THR A 209 23.61 -6.73 2.76
N LEU A 210 22.58 -7.55 2.93
CA LEU A 210 21.51 -7.32 3.91
C LEU A 210 21.82 -7.96 5.26
N VAL A 211 21.40 -7.31 6.34
CA VAL A 211 21.42 -7.86 7.70
C VAL A 211 20.02 -7.81 8.25
N LYS A 212 19.44 -8.97 8.61
CA LYS A 212 18.13 -9.04 9.25
C LYS A 212 18.22 -8.26 10.57
N GLU A 213 17.34 -7.29 10.76
CA GLU A 213 17.28 -6.46 11.96
C GLU A 213 15.97 -6.62 12.70
N GLY A 214 14.96 -7.25 12.09
CA GLY A 214 13.69 -7.50 12.74
C GLY A 214 12.71 -8.24 11.86
N GLU A 215 11.50 -8.36 12.39
CA GLU A 215 10.38 -9.04 11.75
C GLU A 215 9.08 -8.35 12.13
N LEU A 216 8.20 -8.19 11.15
CA LEU A 216 6.89 -7.61 11.37
C LEU A 216 5.89 -8.69 11.79
N VAL A 217 5.26 -8.48 12.94
CA VAL A 217 4.32 -9.43 13.54
C VAL A 217 3.06 -8.73 13.98
N TRP A 218 1.93 -9.43 13.89
CA TRP A 218 0.67 -8.99 14.48
C TRP A 218 0.55 -9.53 15.91
N GLU A 219 0.58 -8.65 16.91
CA GLU A 219 0.48 -9.00 18.33
C GLU A 219 -0.46 -8.02 19.05
N ASN A 220 -1.37 -8.53 19.89
CA ASN A 220 -2.27 -7.69 20.71
C ASN A 220 -3.05 -6.61 19.92
N SER A 221 -3.50 -6.96 18.71
CA SER A 221 -4.22 -6.06 17.80
C SER A 221 -3.40 -4.90 17.25
N GLU A 222 -2.08 -5.04 17.24
CA GLU A 222 -1.16 -4.06 16.65
C GLU A 222 -0.15 -4.78 15.74
N PHE A 223 0.22 -4.13 14.64
CA PHE A 223 1.28 -4.58 13.77
C PHE A 223 2.60 -3.96 14.23
N LEU A 224 3.56 -4.79 14.63
CA LEU A 224 4.77 -4.39 15.33
C LEU A 224 6.01 -4.88 14.59
N ASN A 225 7.08 -4.11 14.63
CA ASN A 225 8.41 -4.62 14.30
C ASN A 225 9.06 -5.17 15.58
N ILE A 226 9.50 -6.44 15.54
CA ILE A 226 10.27 -7.08 16.61
C ILE A 226 11.74 -7.12 16.16
N PRO A 227 12.62 -6.28 16.72
CA PRO A 227 14.02 -6.30 16.34
C PRO A 227 14.71 -7.62 16.71
N GLU A 228 15.61 -8.08 15.85
CA GLU A 228 16.52 -9.19 16.15
C GLU A 228 17.45 -8.79 17.31
N SER A 229 17.66 -9.71 18.26
CA SER A 229 18.46 -9.50 19.47
C SER A 229 19.97 -9.64 19.26
#